data_AF-A0A6C0JWC4-F1
#
_entry.id   AF-A0A6C0JWC4-F1
#
_cell.length_a   1.000
_cell.length_b   1.000
_cell.length_c   1.000
_cell.angle_alpha   90.00
_cell.angle_beta   90.00
_cell.angle_gamma   90.00
#
_symmetry.space_group_name_H-M   'P 1'
#
loop_
_entity.id
_entity.type
_entity.pdbx_description
1 polymer ?
#
loop_
_entity_poly.entity_id
_entity_poly.type
_entity_poly.pdbx_seq_one_letter_code
_entity_poly.pdbx_strand_id
1 'polypeptide(L)'
;MFKVVKKIISTDVAEILGQSILFTKMIDSEPEQDSQVQGSYAKYAVPVTESLLEHLKPTIEEHTGLKLHPTYSYVRVYELGHSLKKHLDRPSCEISVSITLKYEKSRFPLQIEGKTIDLEQGDGFIYRGCELEHWRDEYEGEEGSFQVQVFLHYVDANGPFSQYKYDKRSSLGIEKPKNYKIIGFPMECIYWSKIENHEKIKEKYMKRILDTERKPHWLFCNVKTTFDMRNTFLDNEDIKQIIWDKIDDMIYQINKSDGIHKILPSHSILKEYWLNYYSYCNDQSFQEIHNHLINPMIIKDETYYPSFSGIYILHDENDVSNTVFQSPSSIQLPFFPYFKRFVVDTGDYQDVKEGSVIIFPSTLEHLVKPCIKKRITLAFNVFSKYNVK
;
A
#
# COMPACT_ATOMS: atom_id res chain seq x y z
N MET A 1 13.68 28.93 21.85
CA MET A 1 12.91 28.68 23.09
C MET A 1 12.72 27.18 23.25
N PHE A 2 12.89 26.65 24.46
CA PHE A 2 12.47 25.29 24.79
C PHE A 2 12.03 25.18 26.25
N LYS A 3 11.16 24.22 26.57
CA LYS A 3 10.59 24.03 27.91
C LYS A 3 10.15 22.58 28.14
N VAL A 4 10.48 22.04 29.31
CA VAL A 4 9.89 20.78 29.80
C VAL A 4 8.61 21.11 30.57
N VAL A 5 7.54 20.38 30.28
CA VAL A 5 6.24 20.44 30.94
C VAL A 5 5.97 19.08 31.55
N LYS A 6 6.06 19.02 32.88
CA LYS A 6 5.83 17.78 33.61
C LYS A 6 4.36 17.38 33.54
N LYS A 7 4.09 16.10 33.25
CA LYS A 7 2.73 15.55 33.13
C LYS A 7 1.83 16.40 32.21
N ILE A 8 2.33 16.73 31.01
CA ILE A 8 1.52 17.44 30.00
C ILE A 8 0.28 16.62 29.62
N ILE A 9 0.38 15.30 29.76
CA ILE A 9 -0.73 14.36 29.81
C ILE A 9 -0.62 13.50 31.07
N SER A 10 -1.72 12.91 31.52
CA SER A 10 -1.68 11.95 32.62
C SER A 10 -0.95 10.67 32.20
N THR A 11 -0.40 9.96 33.18
CA THR A 11 0.25 8.66 32.97
C THR A 11 -0.73 7.63 32.39
N ASP A 12 -2.00 7.66 32.77
CA ASP A 12 -3.03 6.75 32.23
C ASP A 12 -3.28 6.99 30.74
N VAL A 13 -3.36 8.26 30.33
CA VAL A 13 -3.49 8.63 28.91
C VAL A 13 -2.23 8.23 28.15
N ALA A 14 -1.05 8.51 28.70
CA ALA A 14 0.23 8.11 28.09
C ALA A 14 0.31 6.60 27.89
N GLU A 15 -0.07 5.80 28.89
CA GLU A 15 -0.07 4.35 28.87
C GLU A 15 -1.01 3.78 27.81
N ILE A 16 -2.26 4.26 27.76
CA ILE A 16 -3.26 3.82 26.77
C ILE A 16 -2.79 4.15 25.35
N LEU A 17 -2.28 5.37 25.12
CA LEU A 17 -1.77 5.77 23.81
C LEU A 17 -0.53 4.95 23.44
N GLY A 18 0.41 4.77 24.35
CA GLY A 18 1.61 3.96 24.15
C GLY A 18 1.27 2.53 23.74
N GLN A 19 0.34 1.90 24.45
CA GLN A 19 -0.13 0.56 24.11
C GLN A 19 -0.84 0.49 22.74
N SER A 20 -1.66 1.50 22.41
CA SER A 20 -2.29 1.60 21.10
C SER A 20 -1.27 1.66 19.96
N ILE A 21 -0.15 2.38 20.14
CA ILE A 21 0.92 2.44 19.14
C ILE A 21 1.64 1.09 19.01
N LEU A 22 1.87 0.37 20.11
CA LEU A 22 2.45 -0.97 20.06
C LEU A 22 1.54 -1.96 19.29
N PHE A 23 0.23 -1.93 19.51
CA PHE A 23 -0.70 -2.73 18.70
C PHE A 23 -0.71 -2.30 17.24
N THR A 24 -0.63 -1.00 16.95
CA THR A 24 -0.50 -0.50 15.58
C THR A 24 0.75 -1.07 14.92
N LYS A 25 1.91 -1.03 15.59
CA LYS A 25 3.18 -1.64 15.11
C LYS A 25 3.01 -3.12 14.75
N MET A 26 2.22 -3.88 15.52
CA MET A 26 2.06 -5.33 15.29
C MET A 26 1.22 -5.66 14.04
N ILE A 27 0.31 -4.78 13.64
CA ILE A 27 -0.66 -5.04 12.56
C ILE A 27 -0.38 -4.22 11.29
N ASP A 28 0.53 -3.26 11.35
CA ASP A 28 0.81 -2.33 10.26
C ASP A 28 1.71 -2.97 9.19
N SER A 29 1.15 -3.18 8.00
CA SER A 29 1.86 -3.70 6.84
C SER A 29 2.64 -2.64 6.07
N GLU A 30 2.42 -1.35 6.34
CA GLU A 30 3.05 -0.23 5.63
C GLU A 30 3.62 0.82 6.62
N PRO A 31 4.63 0.48 7.45
CA PRO A 31 5.27 1.45 8.33
C PRO A 31 6.01 2.54 7.54
N GLU A 32 6.24 3.70 8.16
CA GLU A 32 7.01 4.77 7.53
C GLU A 32 8.47 4.36 7.32
N GLN A 33 8.96 4.50 6.10
CA GLN A 33 10.37 4.29 5.78
C GLN A 33 11.14 5.59 5.99
N ASP A 34 11.50 5.85 7.25
CA ASP A 34 12.23 7.04 7.65
C ASP A 34 13.72 6.75 7.87
N SER A 35 14.57 7.48 7.15
CA SER A 35 16.03 7.37 7.24
C SER A 35 16.64 7.96 8.52
N GLN A 36 15.90 8.75 9.30
CA GLN A 36 16.43 9.43 10.49
C GLN A 36 16.84 8.44 11.60
N VAL A 37 16.12 7.31 11.73
CA VAL A 37 16.40 6.26 12.71
C VAL A 37 16.15 4.91 12.05
N GLN A 38 17.21 4.36 11.45
CA GLN A 38 17.15 3.11 10.70
C GLN A 38 16.62 1.96 11.59
N GLY A 39 15.68 1.18 11.05
CA GLY A 39 15.12 -0.01 11.73
C GLY A 39 14.00 0.27 12.73
N SER A 40 13.81 1.53 13.14
CA SER A 40 12.73 1.89 14.08
C SER A 40 11.36 1.89 13.41
N TYR A 41 10.33 1.49 14.15
CA TYR A 41 8.94 1.66 13.70
C TYR A 41 8.54 3.13 13.84
N ALA A 42 7.93 3.67 12.80
CA ALA A 42 7.36 5.01 12.82
C ALA A 42 6.05 5.07 12.02
N LYS A 43 5.18 6.01 12.41
CA LYS A 43 3.93 6.27 11.68
C LYS A 43 3.53 7.74 11.70
N TYR A 44 3.15 8.25 10.54
CA TYR A 44 2.62 9.59 10.36
C TYR A 44 1.12 9.63 10.64
N ALA A 45 0.68 10.66 11.37
CA ALA A 45 -0.73 11.04 11.58
C ALA A 45 -1.66 9.91 12.05
N VAL A 46 -1.24 9.14 13.07
CA VAL A 46 -2.13 8.14 13.69
C VAL A 46 -3.37 8.86 14.28
N PRO A 47 -4.61 8.43 13.99
CA PRO A 47 -5.81 9.19 14.36
C PRO A 47 -5.91 9.59 15.84
N VAL A 48 -5.50 8.69 16.73
CA VAL A 48 -5.54 8.94 18.18
C VAL A 48 -4.53 10.01 18.61
N THR A 49 -3.37 10.09 17.95
CA THR A 49 -2.35 11.11 18.25
C THR A 49 -2.61 12.43 17.53
N GLU A 50 -3.31 12.43 16.39
CA GLU A 50 -3.88 13.65 15.79
C GLU A 50 -4.96 14.27 16.69
N SER A 51 -5.75 13.44 17.37
CA SER A 51 -6.70 13.90 18.39
C SER A 51 -5.97 14.53 19.58
N LEU A 52 -4.86 13.93 20.01
CA LEU A 52 -4.00 14.51 21.04
C LEU A 52 -3.37 15.84 20.61
N LEU A 53 -2.92 15.94 19.35
CA LEU A 53 -2.40 17.18 18.74
C LEU A 53 -3.42 18.32 18.84
N GLU A 54 -4.66 18.09 18.43
CA GLU A 54 -5.72 19.11 18.53
C GLU A 54 -6.05 19.44 19.99
N HIS A 55 -6.12 18.42 20.86
CA HIS A 55 -6.46 18.58 22.27
C HIS A 55 -5.43 19.41 23.04
N LEU A 56 -4.13 19.18 22.81
CA LEU A 56 -3.07 19.89 23.53
C LEU A 56 -2.78 21.28 22.98
N LYS A 57 -3.31 21.65 21.81
CA LYS A 57 -3.06 22.95 21.19
C LYS A 57 -3.23 24.14 22.16
N PRO A 58 -4.31 24.28 22.96
CA PRO A 58 -4.44 25.42 23.88
C PRO A 58 -3.33 25.48 24.93
N THR A 59 -2.91 24.33 25.46
CA THR A 59 -1.80 24.22 26.43
C THR A 59 -0.47 24.64 25.79
N ILE A 60 -0.25 24.28 24.52
CA ILE A 60 0.97 24.69 23.81
C ILE A 60 0.92 26.20 23.47
N GLU A 61 -0.23 26.74 23.08
CA GLU A 61 -0.43 28.19 22.88
C GLU A 61 -0.12 28.95 24.19
N GLU A 62 -0.60 28.47 25.34
CA GLU A 62 -0.30 29.07 26.65
C GLU A 62 1.20 29.08 26.96
N HIS A 63 1.89 27.95 26.76
CA HIS A 63 3.31 27.86 27.07
C HIS A 63 4.22 28.61 26.11
N THR A 64 3.80 28.79 24.86
CA THR A 64 4.59 29.48 23.83
C THR A 64 4.25 30.96 23.70
N GLY A 65 3.05 31.37 24.11
CA GLY A 65 2.50 32.69 23.86
C GLY A 65 2.13 32.93 22.39
N LEU A 66 2.09 31.88 21.57
CA LEU A 66 1.81 31.96 20.14
C LEU A 66 0.37 31.51 19.84
N LYS A 67 -0.16 32.00 18.73
CA LYS A 67 -1.34 31.40 18.08
C LYS A 67 -0.83 30.29 17.17
N LEU A 68 -1.35 29.08 17.31
CA LEU A 68 -0.81 27.92 16.63
C LEU A 68 -1.77 27.35 15.58
N HIS A 69 -1.20 26.81 14.52
CA HIS A 69 -1.84 25.90 13.60
C HIS A 69 -1.23 24.52 13.77
N PRO A 70 -2.02 23.49 14.11
CA PRO A 70 -1.50 22.13 14.16
C PRO A 70 -1.13 21.69 12.74
N THR A 71 -0.04 20.93 12.61
CA THR A 71 0.43 20.41 11.32
C THR A 71 0.19 18.91 11.23
N TYR A 72 0.88 18.11 12.05
CA TYR A 72 0.70 16.67 12.11
C TYR A 72 1.27 16.07 13.41
N SER A 73 0.84 14.86 13.74
CA SER A 73 1.45 14.00 14.74
C SER A 73 2.35 12.95 14.10
N TYR A 74 3.37 12.52 14.81
CA TYR A 74 4.25 11.44 14.41
C TYR A 74 4.54 10.54 15.59
N VAL A 75 4.57 9.23 15.40
CA VAL A 75 4.93 8.29 16.46
C VAL A 75 6.17 7.52 16.08
N ARG A 76 6.97 7.15 17.09
CA ARG A 76 8.11 6.27 16.89
C ARG A 76 8.27 5.32 18.07
N VAL A 77 8.66 4.08 17.78
CA VAL A 77 9.08 3.09 18.77
C VAL A 77 10.58 2.87 18.64
N TYR A 78 11.31 3.31 19.66
CA TYR A 78 12.75 3.10 19.81
C TYR A 78 13.01 1.79 20.55
N GLU A 79 14.09 1.11 20.18
CA GLU A 79 14.56 -0.18 20.69
C GLU A 79 16.09 -0.08 20.74
N LEU A 80 16.74 -1.06 21.37
CA LEU A 80 18.20 -1.05 21.53
C LEU A 80 18.95 -0.84 20.22
N GLY A 81 20.02 -0.04 20.27
CA GLY A 81 20.86 0.28 19.11
C GLY A 81 20.26 1.34 18.17
N HIS A 82 19.00 1.75 18.35
CA HIS A 82 18.48 2.90 17.63
C HIS A 82 19.19 4.17 18.06
N SER A 83 19.52 5.04 17.10
CA SER A 83 20.09 6.37 17.34
C SER A 83 19.41 7.39 16.44
N LEU A 84 19.22 8.60 16.94
CA LEU A 84 18.67 9.71 16.17
C LEU A 84 19.78 10.72 15.95
N LYS A 85 20.29 10.81 14.72
CA LYS A 85 21.39 11.72 14.38
C LYS A 85 21.00 13.17 14.60
N LYS A 86 22.01 14.03 14.86
CA LYS A 86 21.83 15.48 15.02
C LYS A 86 21.24 16.12 13.77
N HIS A 87 20.15 16.85 13.94
CA HIS A 87 19.40 17.48 12.85
C HIS A 87 18.59 18.69 13.31
N LEU A 88 18.08 19.44 12.33
CA LEU A 88 17.00 20.41 12.44
C LEU A 88 15.75 19.84 11.77
N ASP A 89 14.57 20.25 12.24
CA ASP A 89 13.31 19.81 11.66
C ASP A 89 12.92 20.61 10.41
N ARG A 90 12.04 20.01 9.58
CA ARG A 90 11.42 20.67 8.42
C ARG A 90 10.44 21.78 8.84
N PRO A 91 10.08 22.72 7.95
CA PRO A 91 9.18 23.85 8.26
C PRO A 91 7.85 23.52 8.94
N SER A 92 7.26 22.35 8.68
CA SER A 92 6.02 21.89 9.34
C SER A 92 6.17 21.66 10.85
N CYS A 93 7.40 21.66 11.36
CA CYS A 93 7.77 21.36 12.75
C CYS A 93 8.36 22.59 13.45
N GLU A 94 7.90 23.79 13.08
CA GLU A 94 8.38 25.04 13.67
C GLU A 94 8.36 24.99 15.20
N ILE A 95 7.24 24.54 15.77
CA ILE A 95 7.08 24.23 17.19
C ILE A 95 6.78 22.73 17.34
N SER A 96 7.69 22.00 17.96
CA SER A 96 7.60 20.56 18.19
C SER A 96 7.39 20.27 19.68
N VAL A 97 6.54 19.28 19.96
CA VAL A 97 6.34 18.75 21.31
C VAL A 97 6.66 17.26 21.30
N SER A 98 7.70 16.86 22.01
CA SER A 98 8.11 15.47 22.19
C SER A 98 7.57 14.94 23.50
N ILE A 99 6.72 13.91 23.47
CA ILE A 99 6.05 13.34 24.65
C ILE A 99 6.40 11.85 24.77
N THR A 100 6.88 11.45 25.94
CA THR A 100 7.15 10.04 26.26
C THR A 100 5.83 9.36 26.63
N LEU A 101 5.36 8.43 25.79
CA LEU A 101 4.09 7.74 26.02
C LEU A 101 4.24 6.50 26.90
N LYS A 102 5.28 5.70 26.64
CA LYS A 102 5.55 4.45 27.34
C LYS A 102 7.01 4.08 27.15
N TYR A 103 7.62 3.43 28.13
CA TYR A 103 8.92 2.81 27.98
C TYR A 103 9.01 1.59 28.88
N GLU A 104 9.98 0.71 28.60
CA GLU A 104 10.25 -0.49 29.38
C GLU A 104 11.74 -0.51 29.72
N LYS A 105 12.05 -0.78 31.00
CA LYS A 105 13.39 -0.83 31.63
C LYS A 105 14.24 0.45 31.57
N SER A 106 14.48 1.01 30.40
CA SER A 106 15.34 2.18 30.20
C SER A 106 14.56 3.35 29.59
N ARG A 107 15.03 4.57 29.83
CA ARG A 107 14.58 5.76 29.13
C ARG A 107 15.62 6.13 28.09
N PHE A 108 15.15 6.77 27.03
CA PHE A 108 15.99 7.31 25.99
C PHE A 108 15.92 8.84 26.09
N PRO A 109 16.97 9.53 26.59
CA PRO A 109 16.98 10.99 26.72
C PRO A 109 17.16 11.71 25.38
N LEU A 110 16.68 12.95 25.30
CA LEU A 110 16.86 13.83 24.13
C LEU A 110 17.99 14.82 24.41
N GLN A 111 18.88 15.03 23.45
CA GLN A 111 19.92 16.03 23.51
C GLN A 111 19.50 17.26 22.69
N ILE A 112 19.67 18.45 23.24
CA ILE A 112 19.38 19.71 22.54
C ILE A 112 20.27 20.82 23.08
N GLU A 113 20.98 21.55 22.21
CA GLU A 113 21.88 22.65 22.61
C GLU A 113 22.83 22.29 23.78
N GLY A 114 23.37 21.06 23.78
CA GLY A 114 24.27 20.56 24.83
C GLY A 114 23.60 20.22 26.17
N LYS A 115 22.27 20.15 26.22
CA LYS A 115 21.50 19.73 27.40
C LYS A 115 20.84 18.38 27.18
N THR A 116 20.93 17.52 28.20
CA THR A 116 20.20 16.26 28.28
C THR A 116 18.81 16.51 28.86
N ILE A 117 17.78 16.14 28.10
CA ILE A 117 16.37 16.21 28.47
C ILE A 117 15.87 14.80 28.72
N ASP A 118 15.76 14.42 30.00
CA ASP A 118 15.17 13.17 30.43
C ASP A 118 13.66 13.37 30.74
N LEU A 119 12.80 12.59 30.10
CA LEU A 119 11.35 12.75 30.13
C LEU A 119 10.71 11.50 30.74
N GLU A 120 9.97 11.68 31.83
CA GLU A 120 9.14 10.62 32.39
C GLU A 120 7.90 10.39 31.51
N GLN A 121 7.21 9.28 31.76
CA GLN A 121 5.97 8.98 31.08
C GLN A 121 4.94 10.10 31.30
N GLY A 122 4.41 10.64 30.20
CA GLY A 122 3.47 11.76 30.18
C GLY A 122 4.12 13.16 30.25
N ASP A 123 5.44 13.26 30.38
CA ASP A 123 6.14 14.54 30.25
C ASP A 123 6.23 14.99 28.79
N GLY A 124 6.12 16.30 28.55
CA GLY A 124 6.29 16.91 27.24
C GLY A 124 7.48 17.86 27.18
N PHE A 125 8.23 17.82 26.09
CA PHE A 125 9.27 18.79 25.79
C PHE A 125 8.89 19.62 24.57
N ILE A 126 8.66 20.92 24.79
CA ILE A 126 8.30 21.90 23.77
C ILE A 126 9.58 22.59 23.29
N TYR A 127 9.81 22.65 21.98
CA TYR A 127 11.01 23.28 21.40
C TYR A 127 10.77 23.82 19.99
N ARG A 128 11.65 24.72 19.53
CA ARG A 128 11.65 25.23 18.15
C ARG A 128 12.43 24.29 17.24
N GLY A 129 11.73 23.39 16.55
CA GLY A 129 12.34 22.30 15.78
C GLY A 129 13.21 22.76 14.61
N CYS A 130 12.83 23.85 13.96
CA CYS A 130 13.57 24.42 12.83
C CYS A 130 14.79 25.26 13.23
N GLU A 131 14.96 25.57 14.52
CA GLU A 131 16.00 26.49 15.01
C GLU A 131 17.00 25.80 15.94
N LEU A 132 16.59 24.72 16.63
CA LEU A 132 17.39 24.08 17.66
C LEU A 132 17.81 22.67 17.24
N GLU A 133 19.12 22.46 17.12
CA GLU A 133 19.65 21.14 16.77
C GLU A 133 19.41 20.16 17.93
N HIS A 134 18.86 19.00 17.60
CA HIS A 134 18.53 17.98 18.58
C HIS A 134 18.82 16.57 18.06
N TRP A 135 19.07 15.65 18.99
CA TRP A 135 19.46 14.27 18.69
C TRP A 135 19.18 13.34 19.86
N ARG A 136 19.34 12.04 19.64
CA ARG A 136 19.44 11.04 20.70
C ARG A 136 20.65 10.20 20.40
N ASP A 137 21.48 9.97 21.40
CA ASP A 137 22.65 9.08 21.29
C ASP A 137 22.20 7.65 20.98
N GLU A 138 23.10 6.67 20.97
CA GLU A 138 22.66 5.28 20.80
C GLU A 138 21.80 4.84 22.00
N TYR A 139 20.72 4.11 21.73
CA TYR A 139 19.87 3.61 22.81
C TYR A 139 20.54 2.42 23.50
N GLU A 140 21.33 2.76 24.52
CA GLU A 140 22.00 1.83 25.42
C GLU A 140 21.06 1.50 26.59
N GLY A 141 20.55 0.27 26.62
CA GLY A 141 19.62 -0.21 27.64
C GLY A 141 19.68 -1.72 27.79
N GLU A 142 18.84 -2.28 28.66
CA GLU A 142 18.73 -3.73 28.85
C GLU A 142 18.01 -4.41 27.67
N GLU A 143 18.30 -5.69 27.41
CA GLU A 143 17.59 -6.47 26.39
C GLU A 143 16.06 -6.41 26.61
N GLY A 144 15.33 -6.09 25.55
CA GLY A 144 13.88 -5.85 25.62
C GLY A 144 13.47 -4.43 26.02
N SER A 145 14.41 -3.49 26.20
CA SER A 145 14.09 -2.08 26.40
C SER A 145 13.48 -1.47 25.14
N PHE A 146 12.42 -0.69 25.33
CA PHE A 146 11.84 0.12 24.27
C PHE A 146 11.33 1.45 24.82
N GLN A 147 11.12 2.42 23.92
CA GLN A 147 10.45 3.68 24.25
C GLN A 147 9.52 4.07 23.11
N VAL A 148 8.26 4.35 23.44
CA VAL A 148 7.24 4.88 22.54
C VAL A 148 7.18 6.39 22.73
N GLN A 149 7.50 7.12 21.66
CA GLN A 149 7.46 8.58 21.61
C GLN A 149 6.35 9.04 20.68
N VAL A 150 5.65 10.11 21.04
CA VAL A 150 4.83 10.89 20.12
C VAL A 150 5.43 12.29 19.96
N PHE A 151 5.39 12.79 18.74
CA PHE A 151 5.76 14.13 18.34
C PHE A 151 4.51 14.84 17.83
N LEU A 152 4.26 16.03 18.36
CA LEU A 152 3.14 16.88 17.98
C LEU A 152 3.70 18.17 17.41
N HIS A 153 3.34 18.50 16.18
CA HIS A 153 3.94 19.61 15.45
C HIS A 153 2.92 20.73 15.18
N TYR A 154 3.39 21.95 15.32
CA TYR A 154 2.63 23.18 15.09
C TYR A 154 3.49 24.20 14.34
N VAL A 155 2.81 25.15 13.71
CA VAL A 155 3.40 26.37 13.16
C VAL A 155 2.73 27.59 13.76
N ASP A 156 3.46 28.69 13.89
CA ASP A 156 2.89 29.98 14.28
C ASP A 156 1.91 30.43 13.18
N ALA A 157 0.65 30.64 13.57
CA ALA A 157 -0.40 31.09 12.67
C ALA A 157 -0.10 32.47 12.06
N ASN A 158 0.73 33.28 12.73
CA ASN A 158 1.17 34.58 12.26
C ASN A 158 2.64 34.56 11.77
N GLY A 159 3.26 33.38 11.74
CA GLY A 159 4.65 33.19 11.37
C GLY A 159 4.86 32.86 9.89
N PRO A 160 6.14 32.73 9.47
CA PRO A 160 6.51 32.47 8.08
C PRO A 160 6.08 31.07 7.58
N PHE A 161 5.73 30.16 8.49
CA PHE A 161 5.34 28.79 8.17
C PHE A 161 3.83 28.53 8.32
N SER A 162 3.00 29.55 8.55
CA SER A 162 1.54 29.43 8.72
C SER A 162 0.83 28.62 7.62
N GLN A 163 1.33 28.69 6.38
CA GLN A 163 0.88 27.91 5.22
C GLN A 163 1.04 26.38 5.36
N TYR A 164 1.80 25.89 6.34
CA TYR A 164 1.95 24.48 6.66
C TYR A 164 0.87 23.96 7.62
N LYS A 165 -0.19 24.73 7.87
CA LYS A 165 -1.38 24.24 8.57
C LYS A 165 -1.82 22.87 8.04
N TYR A 166 -2.07 21.95 8.96
CA TYR A 166 -2.37 20.54 8.70
C TYR A 166 -1.33 19.80 7.84
N ASP A 167 -0.08 20.27 7.83
CA ASP A 167 0.98 19.81 6.93
C ASP A 167 0.55 19.79 5.45
N LYS A 168 -0.22 20.83 5.07
CA LYS A 168 -0.83 21.05 3.75
C LYS A 168 -1.94 20.05 3.37
N ARG A 169 -2.50 19.33 4.34
CA ARG A 169 -3.72 18.51 4.16
C ARG A 169 -4.98 19.39 4.25
N SER A 170 -6.12 18.85 3.83
CA SER A 170 -7.42 19.54 3.97
C SER A 170 -7.87 19.68 5.43
N SER A 171 -7.60 18.68 6.28
CA SER A 171 -7.79 18.74 7.73
C SER A 171 -6.88 17.73 8.46
N LEU A 172 -6.83 17.82 9.80
CA LEU A 172 -6.29 16.73 10.63
C LEU A 172 -7.09 15.45 10.44
N GLY A 173 -6.46 14.31 10.71
CA GLY A 173 -7.08 12.97 10.59
C GLY A 173 -7.33 12.48 9.16
N ILE A 174 -7.05 13.30 8.14
CA ILE A 174 -7.03 12.87 6.75
C ILE A 174 -5.59 12.50 6.40
N GLU A 175 -5.39 11.37 5.70
CA GLU A 175 -4.06 11.01 5.20
C GLU A 175 -3.60 12.01 4.14
N LYS A 176 -2.28 12.21 3.99
CA LYS A 176 -1.80 12.93 2.81
C LYS A 176 -2.27 12.15 1.58
N PRO A 177 -2.93 12.79 0.60
CA PRO A 177 -3.24 12.10 -0.64
C PRO A 177 -1.93 11.57 -1.19
N LYS A 178 -1.78 10.24 -1.25
CA LYS A 178 -0.68 9.62 -1.98
C LYS A 178 -0.83 10.18 -3.40
N ASN A 179 0.13 10.98 -3.88
CA ASN A 179 0.10 11.73 -5.15
C ASN A 179 0.09 10.83 -6.40
N TYR A 180 -0.46 9.64 -6.29
CA TYR A 180 -0.80 8.84 -7.44
C TYR A 180 -2.13 9.37 -7.98
N LYS A 181 -2.08 10.03 -9.13
CA LYS A 181 -3.24 10.03 -10.02
C LYS A 181 -3.54 8.56 -10.31
N ILE A 182 -4.54 7.98 -9.66
CA ILE A 182 -5.03 6.67 -10.06
C ILE A 182 -5.62 6.88 -11.45
N ILE A 183 -4.91 6.47 -12.49
CA ILE A 183 -5.49 6.31 -13.82
C ILE A 183 -6.35 5.05 -13.72
N GLY A 184 -7.59 5.24 -13.25
CA GLY A 184 -8.61 4.20 -13.38
C GLY A 184 -8.92 4.09 -14.87
N PHE A 185 -8.78 2.91 -15.44
CA PHE A 185 -9.28 2.66 -16.79
C PHE A 185 -10.81 2.75 -16.74
N PRO A 186 -11.44 3.78 -17.36
CA PRO A 186 -12.88 3.99 -17.26
C PRO A 186 -13.67 3.01 -18.15
N MET A 187 -12.97 2.16 -18.90
CA MET A 187 -13.58 1.16 -19.76
C MET A 187 -13.61 -0.20 -19.07
N GLU A 188 -14.79 -0.79 -19.09
CA GLU A 188 -15.04 -2.16 -18.68
C GLU A 188 -14.82 -3.06 -19.91
N CYS A 189 -13.55 -3.33 -20.26
CA CYS A 189 -13.21 -4.21 -21.37
C CYS A 189 -12.75 -5.59 -20.88
N ILE A 190 -13.20 -6.62 -21.57
CA ILE A 190 -12.70 -7.98 -21.41
C ILE A 190 -12.39 -8.46 -22.82
N TYR A 191 -11.13 -8.76 -23.08
CA TYR A 191 -10.65 -9.28 -24.34
C TYR A 191 -10.18 -10.70 -24.12
N TRP A 192 -10.39 -11.59 -25.09
CA TRP A 192 -9.77 -12.90 -25.08
C TRP A 192 -9.34 -13.32 -26.47
N SER A 193 -8.30 -14.16 -26.52
CA SER A 193 -7.86 -14.80 -27.75
C SER A 193 -7.16 -16.13 -27.48
N LYS A 194 -6.96 -16.92 -28.52
CA LYS A 194 -6.28 -18.21 -28.43
C LYS A 194 -4.77 -18.07 -28.59
N ILE A 195 -4.05 -18.95 -27.91
CA ILE A 195 -2.62 -19.17 -28.10
C ILE A 195 -2.44 -20.28 -29.16
N GLU A 196 -1.87 -19.93 -30.30
CA GLU A 196 -1.78 -20.83 -31.46
C GLU A 196 -0.94 -22.08 -31.17
N ASN A 197 0.12 -21.93 -30.40
CA ASN A 197 1.03 -23.01 -29.99
C ASN A 197 0.76 -23.53 -28.58
N HIS A 198 -0.48 -23.42 -28.09
CA HIS A 198 -0.88 -23.80 -26.73
C HIS A 198 -0.33 -25.16 -26.29
N GLU A 199 -0.54 -26.20 -27.10
CA GLU A 199 -0.11 -27.57 -26.77
C GLU A 199 1.39 -27.67 -26.51
N LYS A 200 2.21 -26.96 -27.29
CA LYS A 200 3.68 -26.94 -27.13
C LYS A 200 4.08 -26.25 -25.83
N ILE A 201 3.45 -25.12 -25.50
CA ILE A 201 3.71 -24.38 -24.26
C ILE A 201 3.27 -25.22 -23.05
N LYS A 202 2.10 -25.86 -23.15
CA LYS A 202 1.58 -26.76 -22.13
C LYS A 202 2.54 -27.90 -21.88
N GLU A 203 2.94 -28.64 -22.91
CA GLU A 203 3.90 -29.75 -22.81
C GLU A 203 5.23 -29.31 -22.20
N LYS A 204 5.76 -28.16 -22.65
CA LYS A 204 7.03 -27.59 -22.18
C LYS A 204 7.07 -27.31 -20.68
N TYR A 205 5.96 -26.81 -20.11
CA TYR A 205 5.95 -26.35 -18.72
C TYR A 205 5.20 -27.25 -17.74
N MET A 206 4.30 -28.12 -18.21
CA MET A 206 3.38 -28.85 -17.32
C MET A 206 4.09 -29.67 -16.25
N LYS A 207 5.18 -30.37 -16.60
CA LYS A 207 5.96 -31.15 -15.62
C LYS A 207 6.47 -30.27 -14.47
N ARG A 208 7.15 -29.17 -14.82
CA ARG A 208 7.68 -28.21 -13.83
C ARG A 208 6.56 -27.58 -13.00
N ILE A 209 5.43 -27.26 -13.64
CA ILE A 209 4.26 -26.67 -12.99
C ILE A 209 3.65 -27.62 -11.96
N LEU A 210 3.57 -28.91 -12.25
CA LEU A 210 3.04 -29.90 -11.30
C LEU A 210 3.97 -30.14 -10.10
N ASP A 211 5.28 -29.99 -10.30
CA ASP A 211 6.31 -30.14 -9.26
C ASP A 211 6.51 -28.87 -8.40
N THR A 212 5.85 -27.76 -8.75
CA THR A 212 6.04 -26.47 -8.07
C THR A 212 5.31 -26.44 -6.71
N GLU A 213 6.03 -25.99 -5.67
CA GLU A 213 5.44 -25.76 -4.35
C GLU A 213 4.36 -24.66 -4.42
N ARG A 214 3.28 -24.81 -3.65
CA ARG A 214 2.11 -23.95 -3.71
C ARG A 214 1.51 -23.77 -2.33
N LYS A 215 1.03 -22.55 -2.04
CA LYS A 215 0.41 -22.19 -0.76
C LYS A 215 -1.09 -21.93 -0.94
N PRO A 216 -1.91 -22.13 0.10
CA PRO A 216 -3.27 -21.61 0.07
C PRO A 216 -3.24 -20.10 -0.11
N HIS A 217 -4.15 -19.57 -0.92
CA HIS A 217 -4.38 -18.12 -1.01
C HIS A 217 -5.12 -17.62 0.25
N TRP A 218 -5.28 -16.30 0.38
CA TRP A 218 -5.77 -15.54 1.56
C TRP A 218 -7.07 -16.06 2.22
N LEU A 219 -7.43 -15.44 3.37
CA LEU A 219 -8.45 -15.88 4.35
C LEU A 219 -9.88 -16.24 3.87
N PHE A 220 -10.22 -16.12 2.59
CA PHE A 220 -11.59 -16.33 2.08
C PHE A 220 -11.69 -17.13 0.79
N CYS A 221 -10.64 -17.86 0.41
CA CYS A 221 -10.67 -18.81 -0.69
C CYS A 221 -9.80 -20.05 -0.41
N ASN A 222 -9.84 -21.02 -1.31
CA ASN A 222 -9.14 -22.31 -1.19
C ASN A 222 -8.37 -22.67 -2.47
N VAL A 223 -8.11 -21.70 -3.35
CA VAL A 223 -7.17 -21.84 -4.47
C VAL A 223 -5.74 -21.99 -3.94
N LYS A 224 -4.97 -22.88 -4.57
CA LYS A 224 -3.52 -22.97 -4.30
C LYS A 224 -2.79 -22.14 -5.34
N THR A 225 -1.83 -21.32 -4.92
CA THR A 225 -1.18 -20.36 -5.80
C THR A 225 0.33 -20.27 -5.58
N THR A 226 1.02 -19.69 -6.57
CA THR A 226 2.42 -19.24 -6.47
C THR A 226 2.55 -17.72 -6.45
N PHE A 227 1.47 -16.97 -6.16
CA PHE A 227 1.44 -15.50 -6.18
C PHE A 227 2.55 -14.86 -5.32
N ASP A 228 2.70 -15.29 -4.06
CA ASP A 228 3.74 -14.76 -3.15
C ASP A 228 5.15 -15.34 -3.41
N MET A 229 5.36 -16.00 -4.55
CA MET A 229 6.60 -16.66 -4.91
C MET A 229 7.21 -16.03 -6.17
N ARG A 230 8.54 -15.97 -6.22
CA ARG A 230 9.23 -15.47 -7.40
C ARG A 230 9.18 -16.49 -8.53
N ASN A 231 8.37 -16.24 -9.56
CA ASN A 231 8.27 -17.07 -10.76
C ASN A 231 9.20 -16.56 -11.87
N THR A 232 10.07 -17.42 -12.40
CA THR A 232 11.00 -17.11 -13.51
C THR A 232 11.09 -18.24 -14.54
N PHE A 233 10.05 -19.07 -14.63
CA PHE A 233 10.10 -20.29 -15.44
C PHE A 233 9.75 -20.11 -16.92
N LEU A 234 9.06 -19.02 -17.29
CA LEU A 234 8.76 -18.72 -18.69
C LEU A 234 9.99 -18.10 -19.33
N ASP A 235 10.28 -18.46 -20.57
CA ASP A 235 11.27 -17.72 -21.35
C ASP A 235 10.63 -16.51 -22.04
N ASN A 236 11.49 -15.68 -22.63
CA ASN A 236 11.08 -14.42 -23.24
C ASN A 236 10.17 -14.62 -24.46
N GLU A 237 10.32 -15.73 -25.19
CA GLU A 237 9.52 -16.02 -26.38
C GLU A 237 8.10 -16.40 -25.98
N ASP A 238 7.94 -17.19 -24.93
CA ASP A 238 6.62 -17.57 -24.40
C ASP A 238 5.95 -16.40 -23.67
N ILE A 239 6.71 -15.56 -22.94
CA ILE A 239 6.18 -14.30 -22.38
C ILE A 239 5.64 -13.41 -23.51
N LYS A 240 6.39 -13.27 -24.61
CA LYS A 240 5.95 -12.47 -25.76
C LYS A 240 4.63 -13.00 -26.32
N GLN A 241 4.51 -14.30 -26.56
CA GLN A 241 3.33 -14.90 -27.19
C GLN A 241 2.10 -14.94 -26.26
N ILE A 242 2.30 -15.21 -24.96
CA ILE A 242 1.21 -15.31 -23.98
C ILE A 242 0.70 -13.91 -23.58
N ILE A 243 1.61 -12.95 -23.44
CA ILE A 243 1.32 -11.66 -22.81
C ILE A 243 1.39 -10.54 -23.85
N TRP A 244 2.56 -10.26 -24.41
CA TRP A 244 2.78 -9.04 -25.18
C TRP A 244 1.99 -9.00 -26.50
N ASP A 245 2.07 -10.06 -27.29
CA ASP A 245 1.35 -10.16 -28.57
C ASP A 245 -0.17 -10.06 -28.36
N LYS A 246 -0.68 -10.53 -27.21
CA LYS A 246 -2.12 -10.50 -26.90
C LYS A 246 -2.57 -9.15 -26.36
N ILE A 247 -1.74 -8.47 -25.57
CA ILE A 247 -1.98 -7.09 -25.16
C ILE A 247 -1.96 -6.16 -26.38
N ASP A 248 -1.01 -6.35 -27.29
CA ASP A 248 -0.89 -5.55 -28.51
C ASP A 248 -2.12 -5.74 -29.41
N ASP A 249 -2.59 -6.98 -29.63
CA ASP A 249 -3.82 -7.20 -30.40
C ASP A 249 -5.04 -6.58 -29.69
N MET A 250 -5.20 -6.76 -28.38
CA MET A 250 -6.29 -6.13 -27.62
C MET A 250 -6.29 -4.60 -27.82
N ILE A 251 -5.14 -3.95 -27.62
CA ILE A 251 -5.01 -2.49 -27.77
C ILE A 251 -5.32 -2.07 -29.21
N TYR A 252 -4.85 -2.84 -30.20
CA TYR A 252 -5.15 -2.59 -31.61
C TYR A 252 -6.67 -2.66 -31.89
N GLN A 253 -7.37 -3.69 -31.43
CA GLN A 253 -8.82 -3.83 -31.62
C GLN A 253 -9.60 -2.71 -30.93
N ILE A 254 -9.24 -2.36 -29.69
CA ILE A 254 -9.87 -1.27 -28.94
C ILE A 254 -9.66 0.07 -29.66
N ASN A 255 -8.43 0.38 -30.08
CA ASN A 255 -8.10 1.65 -30.71
C ASN A 255 -8.69 1.82 -32.11
N LYS A 256 -9.04 0.71 -32.77
CA LYS A 256 -9.74 0.70 -34.05
C LYS A 256 -11.25 0.95 -33.91
N SER A 257 -11.81 0.75 -32.72
CA SER A 257 -13.25 0.90 -32.47
C SER A 257 -13.63 2.38 -32.34
N ASP A 258 -14.68 2.79 -33.05
CA ASP A 258 -15.19 4.16 -32.99
C ASP A 258 -15.85 4.46 -31.64
N GLY A 259 -15.71 5.70 -31.15
CA GLY A 259 -16.36 6.17 -29.92
C GLY A 259 -15.72 5.69 -28.60
N ILE A 260 -14.60 4.96 -28.66
CA ILE A 260 -13.86 4.52 -27.47
C ILE A 260 -12.62 5.39 -27.25
N HIS A 261 -12.31 5.71 -25.99
CA HIS A 261 -11.06 6.35 -25.62
C HIS A 261 -9.87 5.46 -25.95
N LYS A 262 -8.95 5.98 -26.78
CA LYS A 262 -7.78 5.23 -27.21
C LYS A 262 -6.82 4.96 -26.05
N ILE A 263 -6.31 3.74 -26.01
CA ILE A 263 -5.29 3.28 -25.07
C ILE A 263 -3.93 3.45 -25.73
N LEU A 264 -3.09 4.32 -25.19
CA LEU A 264 -1.78 4.69 -25.76
C LEU A 264 -0.67 4.65 -24.70
N PRO A 265 -0.27 3.46 -24.21
CA PRO A 265 0.87 3.35 -23.32
C PRO A 265 2.16 3.72 -24.06
N SER A 266 3.04 4.50 -23.44
CA SER A 266 4.37 4.78 -24.00
C SER A 266 5.35 3.64 -23.77
N HIS A 267 5.16 2.89 -22.68
CA HIS A 267 5.96 1.73 -22.31
C HIS A 267 5.17 0.87 -21.32
N SER A 268 5.32 -0.46 -21.40
CA SER A 268 4.68 -1.41 -20.50
C SER A 268 5.70 -2.39 -19.95
N ILE A 269 5.50 -2.83 -18.71
CA ILE A 269 6.33 -3.80 -18.00
C ILE A 269 5.47 -4.92 -17.44
N LEU A 270 6.00 -6.14 -17.49
CA LEU A 270 5.42 -7.28 -16.78
C LEU A 270 5.87 -7.17 -15.32
N LYS A 271 4.92 -6.86 -14.43
CA LYS A 271 5.20 -6.73 -13.00
C LYS A 271 5.53 -8.10 -12.40
N GLU A 272 4.61 -9.04 -12.60
CA GLU A 272 4.72 -10.40 -12.11
C GLU A 272 3.75 -11.30 -12.85
N TYR A 273 3.98 -12.60 -12.74
CA TYR A 273 3.06 -13.65 -13.16
C TYR A 273 3.16 -14.83 -12.21
N TRP A 274 2.10 -15.61 -12.10
CA TRP A 274 1.97 -16.70 -11.14
C TRP A 274 1.01 -17.77 -11.63
N LEU A 275 0.99 -18.90 -10.95
CA LEU A 275 0.13 -20.03 -11.25
C LEU A 275 -0.98 -20.15 -10.20
N ASN A 276 -2.20 -20.41 -10.66
CA ASN A 276 -3.32 -20.78 -9.81
C ASN A 276 -3.74 -22.21 -10.12
N TYR A 277 -3.97 -23.00 -9.08
CA TYR A 277 -4.36 -24.40 -9.15
C TYR A 277 -5.71 -24.58 -8.47
N TYR A 278 -6.68 -25.01 -9.26
CA TYR A 278 -8.02 -25.34 -8.80
C TYR A 278 -8.24 -26.84 -8.96
N SER A 279 -8.82 -27.45 -7.93
CA SER A 279 -9.14 -28.88 -7.93
C SER A 279 -10.32 -29.16 -7.01
N TYR A 280 -10.96 -30.29 -7.22
CA TYR A 280 -12.08 -30.74 -6.40
C TYR A 280 -11.71 -31.10 -4.96
N CYS A 281 -10.44 -31.40 -4.64
CA CYS A 281 -10.09 -32.11 -3.42
C CYS A 281 -10.59 -31.40 -2.14
N ASN A 282 -11.64 -32.01 -1.56
CA ASN A 282 -12.36 -31.76 -0.31
C ASN A 282 -13.31 -30.55 -0.20
N ASP A 283 -13.16 -29.43 -0.94
CA ASP A 283 -14.05 -28.26 -0.76
C ASP A 283 -14.37 -27.46 -2.04
N GLN A 284 -14.09 -28.00 -3.25
CA GLN A 284 -14.18 -27.28 -4.54
C GLN A 284 -13.35 -25.98 -4.56
N SER A 285 -12.19 -25.99 -5.22
CA SER A 285 -11.35 -24.78 -5.28
C SER A 285 -12.06 -23.63 -6.00
N PHE A 286 -12.10 -22.46 -5.37
CA PHE A 286 -12.63 -21.21 -5.91
C PHE A 286 -11.69 -20.05 -5.57
N GLN A 287 -11.95 -18.89 -6.16
CA GLN A 287 -11.29 -17.64 -5.78
C GLN A 287 -12.37 -16.57 -5.58
N GLU A 288 -12.25 -15.84 -4.48
CA GLU A 288 -13.11 -14.75 -4.06
C GLU A 288 -13.10 -13.58 -5.05
N ILE A 289 -14.05 -12.65 -4.87
CA ILE A 289 -14.08 -11.40 -5.63
C ILE A 289 -12.86 -10.56 -5.25
N HIS A 290 -12.06 -10.16 -6.24
CA HIS A 290 -10.90 -9.30 -6.06
C HIS A 290 -10.57 -8.52 -7.35
N ASN A 291 -9.61 -7.60 -7.27
CA ASN A 291 -9.03 -6.89 -8.40
C ASN A 291 -7.51 -6.80 -8.24
N HIS A 292 -6.82 -6.18 -9.20
CA HIS A 292 -5.37 -6.01 -9.21
C HIS A 292 -4.94 -4.54 -9.17
N LEU A 293 -5.81 -3.66 -8.64
CA LEU A 293 -5.50 -2.25 -8.46
C LEU A 293 -4.61 -2.09 -7.23
N ILE A 294 -3.31 -1.90 -7.45
CA ILE A 294 -2.32 -1.61 -6.40
C ILE A 294 -1.63 -0.27 -6.66
N ASN A 295 -0.72 0.13 -5.76
CA ASN A 295 0.02 1.38 -5.93
C ASN A 295 0.86 1.37 -7.22
N PRO A 296 0.94 2.50 -7.96
CA PRO A 296 1.88 2.65 -9.06
C PRO A 296 3.33 2.41 -8.63
N MET A 297 4.15 1.97 -9.58
CA MET A 297 5.58 1.77 -9.37
C MET A 297 6.38 2.94 -9.94
N ILE A 298 7.45 3.32 -9.24
CA ILE A 298 8.42 4.31 -9.73
C ILE A 298 9.69 3.56 -10.14
N ILE A 299 10.08 3.69 -11.40
CA ILE A 299 11.30 3.09 -11.97
C ILE A 299 12.06 4.19 -12.70
N LYS A 300 13.28 4.52 -12.24
CA LYS A 300 14.14 5.56 -12.84
C LYS A 300 13.39 6.89 -13.07
N ASP A 301 12.70 7.37 -12.03
CA ASP A 301 11.88 8.60 -12.05
C ASP A 301 10.66 8.58 -12.99
N GLU A 302 10.32 7.41 -13.55
CA GLU A 302 9.10 7.21 -14.33
C GLU A 302 8.04 6.45 -13.54
N THR A 303 6.78 6.89 -13.63
CA THR A 303 5.66 6.22 -12.98
C THR A 303 4.97 5.23 -13.93
N TYR A 304 4.80 4.01 -13.44
CA TYR A 304 4.12 2.90 -14.10
C TYR A 304 2.86 2.57 -13.32
N TYR A 305 1.70 2.61 -13.98
CA TYR A 305 0.39 2.38 -13.39
C TYR A 305 -0.10 0.96 -13.66
N PRO A 306 -0.73 0.27 -12.68
CA PRO A 306 -1.40 -1.00 -12.96
C PRO A 306 -2.44 -0.77 -14.04
N SER A 307 -2.30 -1.46 -15.17
CA SER A 307 -3.09 -1.20 -16.37
C SER A 307 -3.96 -2.39 -16.71
N PHE A 308 -3.32 -3.54 -16.90
CA PHE A 308 -3.99 -4.76 -17.30
C PHE A 308 -3.56 -5.93 -16.44
N SER A 309 -4.49 -6.86 -16.28
CA SER A 309 -4.22 -8.18 -15.76
C SER A 309 -4.72 -9.21 -16.76
N GLY A 310 -4.19 -10.42 -16.69
CA GLY A 310 -4.62 -11.47 -17.59
C GLY A 310 -4.59 -12.85 -16.98
N ILE A 311 -5.37 -13.73 -17.58
CA ILE A 311 -5.54 -15.13 -17.19
C ILE A 311 -5.35 -15.98 -18.44
N TYR A 312 -4.24 -16.70 -18.50
CA TYR A 312 -4.00 -17.76 -19.48
C TYR A 312 -4.51 -19.08 -18.93
N ILE A 313 -5.53 -19.65 -19.57
CA ILE A 313 -6.09 -20.95 -19.21
C ILE A 313 -5.18 -22.05 -19.76
N LEU A 314 -4.17 -22.42 -18.97
CA LEU A 314 -3.14 -23.38 -19.37
C LEU A 314 -3.65 -24.84 -19.35
N HIS A 315 -4.53 -25.16 -18.41
CA HIS A 315 -5.18 -26.45 -18.34
C HIS A 315 -6.57 -26.30 -17.74
N ASP A 316 -7.59 -26.88 -18.38
CA ASP A 316 -8.96 -26.83 -17.86
C ASP A 316 -9.73 -28.07 -18.30
N GLU A 317 -10.05 -28.94 -17.33
CA GLU A 317 -10.86 -30.13 -17.56
C GLU A 317 -12.37 -29.82 -17.51
N ASN A 318 -12.76 -28.62 -17.07
CA ASN A 318 -14.15 -28.18 -17.01
C ASN A 318 -14.71 -27.96 -18.42
N ASP A 319 -16.03 -28.18 -18.57
CA ASP A 319 -16.68 -28.08 -19.89
C ASP A 319 -16.83 -26.61 -20.34
N VAL A 320 -16.83 -25.68 -19.37
CA VAL A 320 -16.93 -24.23 -19.57
C VAL A 320 -15.99 -23.51 -18.59
N SER A 321 -15.55 -22.31 -18.97
CA SER A 321 -14.68 -21.48 -18.11
C SER A 321 -15.41 -20.99 -16.85
N ASN A 322 -14.68 -20.89 -15.74
CA ASN A 322 -15.24 -20.59 -14.41
C ASN A 322 -15.02 -19.15 -13.95
N THR A 323 -14.45 -18.27 -14.78
CA THR A 323 -14.13 -16.89 -14.38
C THR A 323 -15.35 -15.97 -14.59
N VAL A 324 -15.65 -15.13 -13.61
CA VAL A 324 -16.75 -14.16 -13.70
C VAL A 324 -16.19 -12.77 -13.43
N PHE A 325 -16.49 -11.83 -14.31
CA PHE A 325 -16.14 -10.41 -14.18
C PHE A 325 -17.36 -9.60 -13.81
N GLN A 326 -17.17 -8.54 -13.03
CA GLN A 326 -18.25 -7.64 -12.63
C GLN A 326 -17.78 -6.19 -12.49
N SER A 327 -18.72 -5.25 -12.61
CA SER A 327 -18.45 -3.84 -12.32
C SER A 327 -17.85 -3.63 -10.93
N PRO A 328 -16.79 -2.81 -10.78
CA PRO A 328 -16.17 -2.54 -9.49
C PRO A 328 -17.19 -2.07 -8.44
N SER A 329 -17.17 -2.69 -7.27
CA SER A 329 -18.08 -2.37 -6.17
C SER A 329 -17.71 -1.07 -5.44
N SER A 330 -16.44 -0.66 -5.53
CA SER A 330 -15.82 0.41 -4.73
C SER A 330 -15.57 1.72 -5.49
N ILE A 331 -15.59 1.71 -6.83
CA ILE A 331 -15.37 2.91 -7.65
C ILE A 331 -16.73 3.44 -8.09
N GLN A 332 -17.26 4.44 -7.37
CA GLN A 332 -18.31 5.30 -7.91
C GLN A 332 -17.71 6.13 -9.05
N LEU A 333 -17.81 5.63 -10.28
CA LEU A 333 -17.54 6.47 -11.43
C LEU A 333 -18.63 7.56 -11.48
N PRO A 334 -18.27 8.86 -11.47
CA PRO A 334 -19.24 9.90 -11.70
C PRO A 334 -19.93 9.63 -13.04
N PHE A 335 -21.26 9.72 -13.07
CA PHE A 335 -22.13 9.50 -14.24
C PHE A 335 -22.44 8.05 -14.64
N PHE A 336 -22.07 7.03 -13.85
CA PHE A 336 -22.55 5.66 -14.10
C PHE A 336 -23.90 5.39 -13.42
N PRO A 337 -24.91 4.83 -14.12
CA PRO A 337 -26.20 4.53 -13.51
C PRO A 337 -26.05 3.44 -12.44
N TYR A 338 -26.42 3.77 -11.20
CA TYR A 338 -26.36 2.93 -9.99
C TYR A 338 -26.93 1.51 -10.10
N PHE A 339 -27.73 1.22 -11.13
CA PHE A 339 -28.56 0.03 -11.24
C PHE A 339 -28.16 -0.96 -12.33
N LYS A 340 -27.09 -0.70 -13.10
CA LYS A 340 -26.65 -1.62 -14.16
C LYS A 340 -25.25 -2.14 -13.89
N ARG A 341 -25.14 -3.02 -12.89
CA ARG A 341 -23.94 -3.86 -12.73
C ARG A 341 -23.83 -4.75 -13.96
N PHE A 342 -22.77 -4.60 -14.74
CA PHE A 342 -22.47 -5.59 -15.76
C PHE A 342 -21.80 -6.79 -15.09
N VAL A 343 -22.19 -7.98 -15.51
CA VAL A 343 -21.59 -9.25 -15.10
C VAL A 343 -21.32 -10.02 -16.38
N VAL A 344 -20.10 -10.50 -16.55
CA VAL A 344 -19.69 -11.33 -17.68
C VAL A 344 -19.17 -12.64 -17.11
N ASP A 345 -19.94 -13.71 -17.31
CA ASP A 345 -19.55 -15.07 -16.99
C ASP A 345 -18.88 -15.68 -18.21
N THR A 346 -17.59 -16.03 -18.11
CA THR A 346 -16.86 -16.63 -19.23
C THR A 346 -17.40 -18.01 -19.60
N GLY A 347 -18.21 -18.64 -18.74
CA GLY A 347 -18.86 -19.90 -19.03
C GLY A 347 -19.94 -19.81 -20.12
N ASP A 348 -20.46 -18.60 -20.39
CA ASP A 348 -21.42 -18.35 -21.46
C ASP A 348 -20.77 -18.28 -22.86
N TYR A 349 -19.43 -18.26 -22.91
CA TYR A 349 -18.64 -18.08 -24.13
C TYR A 349 -17.84 -19.36 -24.44
N GLN A 350 -18.35 -20.19 -25.35
CA GLN A 350 -17.75 -21.50 -25.68
C GLN A 350 -16.32 -21.44 -26.24
N ASP A 351 -15.90 -20.29 -26.72
CA ASP A 351 -14.56 -20.04 -27.24
C ASP A 351 -13.55 -19.62 -26.16
N VAL A 352 -14.01 -19.30 -24.94
CA VAL A 352 -13.17 -19.09 -23.75
C VAL A 352 -12.95 -20.43 -23.05
N LYS A 353 -11.85 -21.09 -23.40
CA LYS A 353 -11.50 -22.43 -22.89
C LYS A 353 -9.99 -22.61 -22.76
N GLU A 354 -9.54 -23.81 -22.40
CA GLU A 354 -8.12 -24.19 -22.40
C GLU A 354 -7.42 -23.68 -23.68
N GLY A 355 -6.26 -23.04 -23.50
CA GLY A 355 -5.51 -22.36 -24.55
C GLY A 355 -5.87 -20.90 -24.79
N SER A 356 -6.85 -20.35 -24.08
CA SER A 356 -7.26 -18.95 -24.19
C SER A 356 -6.54 -18.06 -23.18
N VAL A 357 -6.16 -16.86 -23.60
CA VAL A 357 -5.73 -15.76 -22.73
C VAL A 357 -6.85 -14.74 -22.65
N ILE A 358 -7.26 -14.41 -21.44
CA ILE A 358 -8.20 -13.34 -21.14
C ILE A 358 -7.40 -12.14 -20.61
N ILE A 359 -7.69 -10.94 -21.08
CA ILE A 359 -7.05 -9.69 -20.66
C ILE A 359 -8.14 -8.70 -20.26
N PHE A 360 -7.92 -8.03 -19.15
CA PHE A 360 -8.88 -7.10 -18.56
C PHE A 360 -8.16 -5.99 -17.79
N PRO A 361 -8.78 -4.83 -17.56
CA PRO A 361 -8.22 -3.76 -16.74
C PRO A 361 -7.94 -4.23 -15.32
N SER A 362 -6.83 -3.80 -14.72
CA SER A 362 -6.47 -4.19 -13.34
C SER A 362 -7.50 -3.72 -12.29
N THR A 363 -8.32 -2.72 -12.62
CA THR A 363 -9.43 -2.24 -11.78
C THR A 363 -10.64 -3.15 -11.79
N LEU A 364 -10.77 -4.04 -12.79
CA LEU A 364 -11.97 -4.84 -12.98
C LEU A 364 -12.04 -5.96 -11.94
N GLU A 365 -13.16 -6.00 -11.20
CA GLU A 365 -13.41 -7.06 -10.23
C GLU A 365 -13.75 -8.37 -10.93
N HIS A 366 -13.22 -9.46 -10.40
CA HIS A 366 -13.51 -10.79 -10.89
C HIS A 366 -13.38 -11.84 -9.78
N LEU A 367 -13.96 -13.01 -10.04
CA LEU A 367 -13.89 -14.20 -9.19
C LEU A 367 -13.71 -15.45 -10.05
N VAL A 368 -13.38 -16.56 -9.40
CA VAL A 368 -13.43 -17.89 -10.03
C VAL A 368 -14.46 -18.73 -9.29
N LYS A 369 -15.52 -19.15 -9.99
CA LYS A 369 -16.55 -20.05 -9.48
C LYS A 369 -15.90 -21.38 -9.03
N PRO A 370 -16.51 -22.09 -8.06
CA PRO A 370 -16.02 -23.40 -7.64
C PRO A 370 -15.74 -24.33 -8.83
N CYS A 371 -14.50 -24.78 -8.94
CA CYS A 371 -14.04 -25.68 -9.98
C CYS A 371 -14.30 -27.13 -9.56
N ILE A 372 -15.09 -27.85 -10.36
CA ILE A 372 -15.43 -29.26 -10.10
C ILE A 372 -14.35 -30.19 -10.65
N LYS A 373 -13.67 -29.78 -11.73
CA LYS A 373 -12.54 -30.52 -12.33
C LYS A 373 -11.25 -29.71 -12.22
N LYS A 374 -10.12 -30.35 -12.57
CA LYS A 374 -8.81 -29.72 -12.45
C LYS A 374 -8.69 -28.55 -13.41
N ARG A 375 -8.18 -27.43 -12.90
CA ARG A 375 -7.90 -26.23 -13.69
C ARG A 375 -6.59 -25.60 -13.21
N ILE A 376 -5.74 -25.22 -14.16
CA ILE A 376 -4.48 -24.51 -13.91
C ILE A 376 -4.45 -23.30 -14.82
N THR A 377 -4.28 -22.13 -14.23
CA THR A 377 -4.15 -20.88 -14.98
C THR A 377 -2.83 -20.21 -14.66
N LEU A 378 -2.25 -19.54 -15.66
CA LEU A 378 -1.19 -18.58 -15.45
C LEU A 378 -1.81 -17.19 -15.44
N ALA A 379 -1.69 -16.47 -14.32
CA ALA A 379 -2.16 -15.10 -14.19
C ALA A 379 -0.97 -14.13 -14.23
N PHE A 380 -1.20 -12.89 -14.67
CA PHE A 380 -0.14 -11.89 -14.78
C PHE A 380 -0.66 -10.46 -14.61
N ASN A 381 0.23 -9.57 -14.17
CA ASN A 381 -0.02 -8.13 -14.03
C ASN A 381 0.91 -7.32 -14.93
N VAL A 382 0.33 -6.40 -15.70
CA VAL A 382 1.04 -5.46 -16.56
C VAL A 382 0.83 -4.04 -16.10
N PHE A 383 1.96 -3.35 -15.97
CA PHE A 383 2.01 -1.96 -15.58
C PHE A 383 2.45 -1.13 -16.78
N SER A 384 1.84 0.03 -16.99
CA SER A 384 2.14 0.87 -18.13
C SER A 384 2.37 2.31 -17.74
N LYS A 385 3.30 2.94 -18.45
CA LYS A 385 3.53 4.38 -18.43
C LYS A 385 2.63 5.03 -19.47
N TYR A 386 1.92 6.08 -19.07
CA TYR A 386 1.13 6.92 -19.97
C TYR A 386 1.71 8.32 -19.97
N ASN A 387 1.78 8.93 -21.16
CA ASN A 387 2.10 10.35 -21.27
C ASN A 387 0.84 11.14 -20.88
N VAL A 388 0.68 11.43 -19.59
CA VAL A 388 -0.39 12.30 -19.10
C VAL A 388 -0.01 13.73 -19.50
N LYS A 389 -0.62 14.24 -20.58
CA LYS A 389 -0.55 15.65 -20.94
C LYS A 389 -1.53 16.46 -20.11
#